data_AF-A0A2W6Q482-F1
#
_entry.id   AF-A0A2W6Q482-F1
#
_cell.length_a   1.000
_cell.length_b   1.000
_cell.length_c   1.000
_cell.angle_alpha   90.00
_cell.angle_beta   90.00
_cell.angle_gamma   90.00
#
_symmetry.space_group_name_H-M   'P 1'
#
loop_
_entity.id
_entity.type
_entity.pdbx_description
1 polymer ?
#
loop_
_entity_poly.entity_id
_entity_poly.type
_entity_poly.pdbx_seq_one_letter_code
_entity_poly.pdbx_strand_id
1 'polypeptide(L)'
;MLLGACAMTLGLTVAAPSAGAQKLEQGIRSEHVVQLQEQLSELGYFDAGVTGYYGSITKSAVREFQQAQGLSADGVAGPITLERLNKKVKAEGETLRQLAKLIHGEARGESFEGQVAVGAVVLNRVQSGEFPSSISEVIFQKGQFTAVDDGQFNLKPTATSFKAARQALNGVDPTNGALYYYNPKIATSEWSKSRPTLLTIGQHDFTR
;
A
#
# COMPACT_ATOMS: atom_id res chain seq x y z
N MET A 1 -54.70 36.69 36.03
CA MET A 1 -53.71 35.67 35.60
C MET A 1 -53.79 35.59 34.08
N LEU A 2 -52.92 36.31 33.37
CA LEU A 2 -52.79 36.26 31.92
C LEU A 2 -51.87 35.09 31.55
N LEU A 3 -52.38 34.09 30.84
CA LEU A 3 -51.58 33.04 30.23
C LEU A 3 -51.19 33.49 28.82
N GLY A 4 -49.91 33.80 28.61
CA GLY A 4 -49.32 34.09 27.30
C GLY A 4 -49.06 32.79 26.53
N ALA A 5 -49.61 32.71 25.32
CA ALA A 5 -49.36 31.62 24.39
C ALA A 5 -47.96 31.74 23.75
N CYS A 6 -47.11 30.74 23.96
CA CYS A 6 -45.80 30.64 23.32
C CYS A 6 -45.98 29.98 21.95
N ALA A 7 -45.81 30.73 20.88
CA ALA A 7 -45.87 30.23 19.51
C ALA A 7 -44.61 29.39 19.22
N MET A 8 -44.77 28.08 19.10
CA MET A 8 -43.75 27.19 18.53
C MET A 8 -43.71 27.42 17.01
N THR A 9 -42.67 28.12 16.54
CA THR A 9 -42.33 28.14 15.12
C THR A 9 -41.69 26.79 14.76
N LEU A 10 -42.38 25.99 13.95
CA LEU A 10 -41.77 24.84 13.27
C LEU A 10 -40.73 25.37 12.28
N GLY A 11 -39.45 25.28 12.65
CA GLY A 11 -38.36 25.42 11.70
C GLY A 11 -38.38 24.22 10.75
N LEU A 12 -38.72 24.46 9.49
CA LEU A 12 -38.58 23.48 8.41
C LEU A 12 -37.07 23.24 8.23
N THR A 13 -36.55 22.16 8.81
CA THR A 13 -35.20 21.70 8.51
C THR A 13 -35.22 21.15 7.09
N VAL A 14 -34.72 21.93 6.14
CA VAL A 14 -34.39 21.39 4.82
C VAL A 14 -33.19 20.48 5.05
N ALA A 15 -33.44 19.17 5.14
CA ALA A 15 -32.39 18.17 5.10
C ALA A 15 -31.57 18.39 3.82
N ALA A 16 -30.28 18.72 3.97
CA ALA A 16 -29.36 18.77 2.86
C ALA A 16 -29.41 17.41 2.14
N PRO A 17 -29.43 17.38 0.79
CA PRO A 17 -29.45 16.12 0.07
C PRO A 17 -28.25 15.27 0.49
N SER A 18 -28.52 14.02 0.86
CA SER A 18 -27.48 13.00 1.07
C SER A 18 -26.57 12.99 -0.16
N ALA A 19 -25.28 13.25 0.06
CA ALA A 19 -24.26 13.30 -0.97
C ALA A 19 -24.14 11.93 -1.67
N GLY A 20 -24.93 11.74 -2.74
CA GLY A 20 -24.68 10.69 -3.71
C GLY A 20 -23.25 10.88 -4.23
N ALA A 21 -22.43 9.84 -4.09
CA ALA A 21 -20.98 9.86 -4.35
C ALA A 21 -20.66 10.69 -5.60
N GLN A 22 -20.14 11.91 -5.37
CA GLN A 22 -19.87 12.87 -6.43
C GLN A 22 -18.85 12.28 -7.40
N LYS A 23 -19.21 12.23 -8.68
CA LYS A 23 -18.33 11.83 -9.78
C LYS A 23 -16.99 12.59 -9.67
N LEU A 24 -15.88 11.87 -9.75
CA LEU A 24 -14.54 12.46 -9.74
C LEU A 24 -13.99 12.55 -11.17
N GLU A 25 -13.57 13.75 -11.55
CA GLU A 25 -13.04 14.04 -12.89
C GLU A 25 -12.03 15.20 -12.85
N GLN A 26 -11.44 15.47 -14.01
CA GLN A 26 -10.33 16.43 -14.13
C GLN A 26 -10.67 17.81 -13.55
N GLY A 27 -9.74 18.37 -12.78
CA GLY A 27 -9.88 19.66 -12.11
C GLY A 27 -10.37 19.57 -10.66
N ILE A 28 -10.96 18.44 -10.25
CA ILE A 28 -11.41 18.25 -8.86
C ILE A 28 -10.21 18.10 -7.93
N ARG A 29 -10.28 18.75 -6.76
CA ARG A 29 -9.39 18.52 -5.63
C ARG A 29 -10.20 18.13 -4.40
N SER A 30 -9.95 16.95 -3.83
CA SER A 30 -10.66 16.47 -2.64
C SER A 30 -9.99 15.25 -1.98
N GLU A 31 -10.38 14.94 -0.75
CA GLU A 31 -9.99 13.70 -0.07
C GLU A 31 -10.45 12.43 -0.82
N HIS A 32 -11.57 12.50 -1.56
CA HIS A 32 -11.98 11.38 -2.41
C HIS A 32 -11.03 11.16 -3.59
N VAL A 33 -10.37 12.21 -4.10
CA VAL A 33 -9.32 12.05 -5.12
C VAL A 33 -8.05 11.46 -4.51
N VAL A 34 -7.72 11.79 -3.26
CA VAL A 34 -6.63 11.14 -2.50
C VAL A 34 -6.90 9.63 -2.44
N GLN A 35 -8.09 9.23 -1.98
CA GLN A 35 -8.48 7.81 -1.90
C GLN A 35 -8.43 7.11 -3.26
N LEU A 36 -8.94 7.74 -4.32
CA LEU A 36 -8.88 7.22 -5.69
C LEU A 36 -7.43 6.97 -6.13
N GLN A 37 -6.53 7.94 -5.95
CA GLN A 37 -5.13 7.83 -6.34
C GLN A 37 -4.41 6.73 -5.56
N GLU A 38 -4.69 6.59 -4.28
CA GLU A 38 -4.09 5.55 -3.43
C GLU A 38 -4.55 4.15 -3.83
N GLN A 39 -5.83 3.98 -4.13
CA GLN A 39 -6.36 2.71 -4.62
C GLN A 39 -5.81 2.35 -6.00
N LEU A 40 -5.71 3.32 -6.92
CA LEU A 40 -5.07 3.10 -8.21
C LEU A 40 -3.59 2.77 -8.06
N SER A 41 -2.90 3.39 -7.10
CA SER A 41 -1.48 3.11 -6.79
C SER A 41 -1.31 1.70 -6.27
N GLU A 42 -2.19 1.30 -5.35
CA GLU A 42 -2.24 -0.04 -4.80
C GLU A 42 -2.40 -1.07 -5.91
N LEU A 43 -3.33 -0.87 -6.84
CA LEU A 43 -3.57 -1.78 -7.96
C LEU A 43 -2.51 -1.66 -9.09
N GLY A 44 -1.57 -0.72 -8.98
CA GLY A 44 -0.48 -0.52 -9.95
C GLY A 44 -0.81 0.34 -11.18
N TYR A 45 -1.94 1.07 -11.19
CA TYR A 45 -2.33 2.00 -12.25
C TYR A 45 -1.84 3.44 -12.02
N PHE A 46 -1.29 3.77 -10.84
CA PHE A 46 -0.84 5.12 -10.52
C PHE A 46 0.58 5.10 -9.92
N ASP A 47 1.56 5.55 -10.68
CA ASP A 47 2.99 5.61 -10.29
C ASP A 47 3.45 7.08 -10.17
N ALA A 48 2.67 7.88 -9.45
CA ALA A 48 2.93 9.30 -9.19
C ALA A 48 2.63 9.64 -7.72
N GLY A 49 3.04 10.84 -7.29
CA GLY A 49 2.71 11.34 -5.96
C GLY A 49 1.20 11.52 -5.79
N VAL A 50 0.66 11.05 -4.66
CA VAL A 50 -0.74 11.30 -4.28
C VAL A 50 -0.86 12.76 -3.86
N THR A 51 -1.65 13.54 -4.60
CA THR A 51 -1.76 15.01 -4.44
C THR A 51 -3.17 15.48 -4.04
N GLY A 52 -4.15 14.58 -4.16
CA GLY A 52 -5.57 14.90 -4.04
C GLY A 52 -6.11 15.72 -5.20
N TYR A 53 -5.31 15.99 -6.25
CA TYR A 53 -5.74 16.70 -7.45
C TYR A 53 -5.95 15.74 -8.62
N TYR A 54 -7.11 15.85 -9.27
CA TYR A 54 -7.46 15.05 -10.43
C TYR A 54 -6.90 15.72 -11.69
N GLY A 55 -5.63 15.46 -11.98
CA GLY A 55 -4.95 15.93 -13.20
C GLY A 55 -5.01 14.93 -14.35
N SER A 56 -4.22 15.20 -15.39
CA SER A 56 -4.06 14.30 -16.55
C SER A 56 -3.53 12.91 -16.15
N ILE A 57 -2.60 12.83 -15.20
CA ILE A 57 -2.05 11.56 -14.71
C ILE A 57 -3.15 10.71 -14.04
N THR A 58 -3.96 11.31 -13.16
CA THR A 58 -5.10 10.61 -12.54
C THR A 58 -6.12 10.15 -13.59
N LYS A 59 -6.39 10.99 -14.60
CA LYS A 59 -7.29 10.64 -15.70
C LYS A 59 -6.77 9.44 -16.49
N SER A 60 -5.49 9.42 -16.83
CA SER A 60 -4.87 8.28 -17.53
C SER A 60 -4.94 7.00 -16.70
N ALA A 61 -4.60 7.06 -15.41
CA ALA A 61 -4.69 5.92 -14.50
C ALA A 61 -6.12 5.37 -14.41
N VAL A 62 -7.13 6.24 -14.34
CA VAL A 62 -8.54 5.82 -14.35
C VAL A 62 -8.93 5.17 -15.68
N ARG A 63 -8.47 5.70 -16.82
CA ARG A 63 -8.72 5.08 -18.14
C ARG A 63 -8.10 3.69 -18.23
N GLU A 64 -6.86 3.53 -17.81
CA GLU A 64 -6.16 2.24 -17.81
C GLU A 64 -6.87 1.23 -16.93
N PHE A 65 -7.25 1.63 -15.71
CA PHE A 65 -8.07 0.81 -14.83
C PHE A 65 -9.40 0.43 -15.49
N GLN A 66 -10.14 1.40 -16.04
CA GLN A 66 -11.41 1.15 -16.74
C GLN A 66 -11.24 0.15 -17.88
N GLN A 67 -10.21 0.30 -18.72
CA GLN A 67 -9.89 -0.63 -19.81
C GLN A 67 -9.64 -2.03 -19.28
N ALA A 68 -8.77 -2.18 -18.27
CA ALA A 68 -8.47 -3.46 -17.65
C ALA A 68 -9.68 -4.12 -16.97
N GLN A 69 -10.69 -3.32 -16.61
CA GLN A 69 -11.93 -3.79 -16.00
C GLN A 69 -13.09 -3.99 -16.99
N GLY A 70 -12.88 -3.73 -18.28
CA GLY A 70 -13.91 -3.82 -19.32
C GLY A 70 -15.00 -2.75 -19.17
N LEU A 71 -14.66 -1.58 -18.63
CA LEU A 71 -15.55 -0.43 -18.47
C LEU A 71 -15.36 0.59 -19.62
N SER A 72 -16.27 1.55 -19.75
CA SER A 72 -16.05 2.73 -20.60
C SER A 72 -14.82 3.49 -20.11
N ALA A 73 -13.81 3.63 -20.97
CA ALA A 73 -12.52 4.25 -20.65
C ALA A 73 -12.52 5.77 -20.87
N ASP A 74 -13.48 6.47 -20.27
CA ASP A 74 -13.66 7.92 -20.39
C ASP A 74 -12.71 8.73 -19.48
N GLY A 75 -12.07 8.07 -18.51
CA GLY A 75 -11.23 8.72 -17.51
C GLY A 75 -12.03 9.48 -16.47
N VAL A 76 -13.26 9.05 -16.21
CA VAL A 76 -14.15 9.60 -15.19
C VAL A 76 -14.41 8.54 -14.12
N ALA A 77 -14.07 8.86 -12.87
CA ALA A 77 -14.36 7.99 -11.74
C ALA A 77 -15.78 8.25 -11.21
N GLY A 78 -16.77 7.74 -11.95
CA GLY A 78 -18.17 7.66 -11.53
C GLY A 78 -18.46 6.45 -10.63
N PRO A 79 -19.72 6.26 -10.18
CA PRO A 79 -20.09 5.21 -9.23
C PRO A 79 -19.66 3.79 -9.64
N ILE A 80 -19.83 3.41 -10.91
CA ILE A 80 -19.44 2.09 -11.43
C ILE A 80 -17.93 1.89 -11.34
N THR A 81 -17.15 2.91 -11.73
CA THR A 81 -15.68 2.87 -11.65
C THR A 81 -15.22 2.73 -10.20
N LEU A 82 -15.77 3.54 -9.28
CA LEU A 82 -15.43 3.52 -7.86
C LEU A 82 -15.81 2.21 -7.18
N GLU A 83 -16.99 1.66 -7.48
CA GLU A 83 -17.41 0.36 -6.96
C GLU A 83 -16.47 -0.76 -7.43
N ARG A 84 -16.16 -0.79 -8.73
CA ARG A 84 -15.24 -1.79 -9.27
C ARG A 84 -13.85 -1.68 -8.66
N LEU A 85 -13.36 -0.44 -8.45
CA LEU A 85 -12.06 -0.16 -7.84
C LEU A 85 -12.01 -0.68 -6.41
N ASN A 86 -13.01 -0.33 -5.60
CA ASN A 86 -13.16 -0.82 -4.22
C ASN A 86 -13.19 -2.35 -4.15
N LYS A 87 -13.92 -2.99 -5.08
CA LYS A 87 -13.98 -4.46 -5.16
C LYS A 87 -12.63 -5.08 -5.52
N LYS A 88 -11.88 -4.46 -6.45
CA LYS A 88 -10.55 -4.94 -6.85
C LYS A 88 -9.53 -4.79 -5.74
N VAL A 89 -9.49 -3.64 -5.09
CA VAL A 89 -8.68 -3.39 -3.89
C VAL A 89 -8.97 -4.49 -2.86
N LYS A 90 -10.23 -4.69 -2.46
CA LYS A 90 -10.60 -5.76 -1.51
C LYS A 90 -10.19 -7.17 -1.95
N ALA A 91 -10.13 -7.45 -3.26
CA ALA A 91 -9.73 -8.73 -3.80
C ALA A 91 -8.19 -8.88 -3.92
N GLU A 92 -7.44 -7.78 -4.00
CA GLU A 92 -5.98 -7.81 -4.00
C GLU A 92 -5.53 -8.21 -2.58
N GLY A 93 -5.14 -9.48 -2.47
CA GLY A 93 -5.20 -10.25 -1.23
C GLY A 93 -4.42 -9.66 -0.07
N GLU A 94 -4.86 -10.01 1.14
CA GLU A 94 -4.26 -9.57 2.41
C GLU A 94 -2.73 -9.75 2.43
N THR A 95 -2.22 -10.84 1.85
CA THR A 95 -0.79 -11.12 1.72
C THR A 95 -0.01 -10.03 0.97
N LEU A 96 -0.55 -9.48 -0.14
CA LEU A 96 0.12 -8.39 -0.85
C LEU A 96 0.20 -7.15 0.05
N ARG A 97 -0.88 -6.83 0.76
CA ARG A 97 -0.92 -5.67 1.65
C ARG A 97 0.05 -5.81 2.81
N GLN A 98 0.11 -6.99 3.43
CA GLN A 98 1.05 -7.29 4.51
C GLN A 98 2.49 -7.17 4.03
N LEU A 99 2.80 -7.75 2.88
CA LEU A 99 4.14 -7.67 2.30
C LEU A 99 4.51 -6.22 1.92
N ALA A 100 3.59 -5.46 1.32
CA ALA A 100 3.81 -4.06 0.99
C ALA A 100 4.02 -3.19 2.24
N LYS A 101 3.28 -3.44 3.32
CA LYS A 101 3.46 -2.78 4.63
C LYS A 101 4.82 -3.08 5.23
N LEU A 102 5.23 -4.35 5.20
CA LEU A 102 6.55 -4.74 5.66
C LEU A 102 7.64 -4.03 4.87
N ILE A 103 7.62 -4.13 3.54
CA ILE A 103 8.61 -3.49 2.66
C ILE A 103 8.64 -1.97 2.89
N HIS A 104 7.49 -1.35 3.13
CA HIS A 104 7.42 0.06 3.45
C HIS A 104 8.14 0.39 4.77
N GLY A 105 7.95 -0.40 5.83
CA GLY A 105 8.63 -0.15 7.10
C GLY A 105 10.13 -0.45 7.04
N GLU A 106 10.54 -1.51 6.36
CA GLU A 106 11.91 -2.02 6.37
C GLU A 106 12.82 -1.39 5.31
N ALA A 107 12.26 -0.91 4.19
CA ALA A 107 13.03 -0.46 3.03
C ALA A 107 12.55 0.86 2.42
N ARG A 108 11.79 1.68 3.17
CA ARG A 108 11.43 3.02 2.70
C ARG A 108 12.70 3.88 2.55
N GLY A 109 12.89 4.42 1.35
CA GLY A 109 14.06 5.23 1.00
C GLY A 109 15.19 4.44 0.37
N GLU A 110 15.14 3.09 0.39
CA GLU A 110 16.06 2.26 -0.37
C GLU A 110 15.72 2.28 -1.87
N SER A 111 16.67 1.82 -2.70
CA SER A 111 16.44 1.60 -4.11
C SER A 111 15.24 0.65 -4.35
N PHE A 112 14.63 0.71 -5.52
CA PHE A 112 13.55 -0.21 -5.87
C PHE A 112 14.00 -1.68 -5.76
N GLU A 113 15.22 -1.98 -6.18
CA GLU A 113 15.84 -3.30 -6.02
C GLU A 113 15.95 -3.72 -4.54
N GLY A 114 16.35 -2.81 -3.65
CA GLY A 114 16.40 -3.07 -2.20
C GLY A 114 15.03 -3.33 -1.59
N GLN A 115 13.98 -2.63 -2.07
CA GLN A 115 12.60 -2.91 -1.65
C GLN A 115 12.13 -4.30 -2.12
N VAL A 116 12.47 -4.71 -3.34
CA VAL A 116 12.19 -6.07 -3.83
C VAL A 116 12.98 -7.11 -3.02
N ALA A 117 14.24 -6.82 -2.70
CA ALA A 117 15.12 -7.69 -1.92
C ALA A 117 14.54 -8.04 -0.52
N VAL A 118 14.01 -7.06 0.21
CA VAL A 118 13.32 -7.30 1.50
C VAL A 118 12.11 -8.22 1.31
N GLY A 119 11.32 -7.98 0.26
CA GLY A 119 10.20 -8.86 -0.09
C GLY A 119 10.67 -10.29 -0.36
N ALA A 120 11.70 -10.45 -1.18
CA ALA A 120 12.26 -11.75 -1.56
C ALA A 120 12.77 -12.55 -0.36
N VAL A 121 13.39 -11.91 0.63
CA VAL A 121 13.81 -12.57 1.88
C VAL A 121 12.62 -13.23 2.60
N VAL A 122 11.46 -12.59 2.64
CA VAL A 122 10.23 -13.18 3.22
C VAL A 122 9.83 -14.44 2.44
N LEU A 123 9.86 -14.40 1.11
CA LEU A 123 9.54 -15.56 0.27
C LEU A 123 10.57 -16.68 0.42
N ASN A 124 11.85 -16.34 0.56
CA ASN A 124 12.93 -17.31 0.77
C ASN A 124 12.78 -18.03 2.10
N ARG A 125 12.39 -17.29 3.16
CA ARG A 125 12.07 -17.88 4.48
C ARG A 125 10.92 -18.89 4.39
N VAL A 126 9.83 -18.52 3.72
CA VAL A 126 8.69 -19.43 3.51
C VAL A 126 9.13 -20.70 2.76
N GLN A 127 10.04 -20.58 1.80
CA GLN A 127 10.52 -21.69 0.96
C GLN A 127 11.61 -22.54 1.62
N SER A 128 12.33 -22.04 2.63
CA SER A 128 13.50 -22.74 3.18
C SER A 128 13.15 -23.93 4.06
N GLY A 129 11.94 -23.96 4.62
CA GLY A 129 11.54 -24.93 5.64
C GLY A 129 12.14 -24.68 7.03
N GLU A 130 12.94 -23.62 7.19
CA GLU A 130 13.52 -23.19 8.48
C GLU A 130 12.62 -22.19 9.22
N PHE A 131 11.68 -21.57 8.51
CA PHE A 131 10.74 -20.56 9.01
C PHE A 131 9.30 -21.04 8.81
N PRO A 132 8.28 -20.33 9.36
CA PRO A 132 6.89 -20.65 9.11
C PRO A 132 6.53 -20.74 7.62
N SER A 133 5.55 -21.58 7.30
CA SER A 133 5.18 -21.93 5.93
C SER A 133 4.27 -20.91 5.22
N SER A 134 4.05 -19.74 5.82
CA SER A 134 3.24 -18.68 5.21
C SER A 134 3.86 -17.30 5.39
N ILE A 135 3.63 -16.43 4.40
CA ILE A 135 4.11 -15.03 4.41
C ILE A 135 3.62 -14.32 5.66
N SER A 136 2.34 -14.51 6.04
CA SER A 136 1.76 -13.88 7.23
C SER A 136 2.50 -14.31 8.50
N GLU A 137 2.74 -15.62 8.68
CA GLU A 137 3.44 -16.11 9.88
C GLU A 137 4.90 -15.69 9.92
N VAL A 138 5.59 -15.61 8.77
CA VAL A 138 6.95 -15.08 8.69
C VAL A 138 6.98 -13.60 9.10
N ILE A 139 6.06 -12.78 8.57
CA ILE A 139 5.98 -11.35 8.88
C ILE A 139 5.72 -11.11 10.37
N PHE A 140 4.82 -11.87 10.98
CA PHE A 140 4.44 -11.68 12.38
C PHE A 140 5.26 -12.50 13.38
N GLN A 141 6.32 -13.17 12.93
CA GLN A 141 7.24 -13.85 13.83
C GLN A 141 7.96 -12.81 14.71
N LYS A 142 7.81 -12.95 16.03
CA LYS A 142 8.30 -11.98 17.02
C LYS A 142 9.79 -11.65 16.82
N GLY A 143 10.11 -10.36 16.75
CA GLY A 143 11.49 -9.86 16.69
C GLY A 143 12.21 -10.05 15.34
N GLN A 144 11.52 -10.48 14.28
CA GLN A 144 12.12 -10.63 12.96
C GLN A 144 12.15 -9.35 12.13
N PHE A 145 11.19 -8.44 12.36
CA PHE A 145 11.01 -7.23 11.58
C PHE A 145 10.69 -6.06 12.50
N THR A 146 11.58 -5.08 12.55
CA THR A 146 11.45 -3.91 13.42
C THR A 146 10.18 -3.11 13.13
N ALA A 147 9.77 -3.04 11.86
CA ALA A 147 8.58 -2.34 11.44
C ALA A 147 7.29 -2.88 12.10
N VAL A 148 7.25 -4.18 12.42
CA VAL A 148 6.10 -4.79 13.11
C VAL A 148 6.11 -4.40 14.58
N ASP A 149 7.28 -4.38 15.20
CA ASP A 149 7.46 -4.11 16.63
C ASP A 149 7.30 -2.61 16.99
N ASP A 150 7.71 -1.70 16.11
CA ASP A 150 7.71 -0.24 16.34
C ASP A 150 6.45 0.49 15.81
N GLY A 151 5.53 -0.26 15.21
CA GLY A 151 4.27 0.25 14.67
C GLY A 151 4.35 0.83 13.25
N GLN A 152 5.52 0.86 12.61
CA GLN A 152 5.65 1.32 11.22
C GLN A 152 4.86 0.45 10.22
N PHE A 153 4.60 -0.81 10.55
CA PHE A 153 3.75 -1.71 9.78
C PHE A 153 2.30 -1.19 9.62
N ASN A 154 1.85 -0.31 10.53
CA ASN A 154 0.53 0.32 10.45
C ASN A 154 0.49 1.55 9.55
N LEU A 155 1.65 2.03 9.08
CA LEU A 155 1.72 3.12 8.12
C LEU A 155 1.20 2.68 6.75
N LYS A 156 0.74 3.67 5.98
CA LYS A 156 0.26 3.43 4.63
C LYS A 156 1.43 3.15 3.68
N PRO A 157 1.44 2.01 2.96
CA PRO A 157 2.48 1.73 1.97
C PRO A 157 2.44 2.71 0.79
N THR A 158 3.58 2.91 0.13
CA THR A 158 3.68 3.70 -1.11
C THR A 158 3.39 2.82 -2.33
N ALA A 159 3.15 3.47 -3.49
CA ALA A 159 3.05 2.79 -4.78
C ALA A 159 4.27 1.89 -5.06
N THR A 160 5.48 2.37 -4.71
CA THR A 160 6.72 1.60 -4.87
C THR A 160 6.75 0.35 -4.00
N SER A 161 6.24 0.41 -2.76
CA SER A 161 6.17 -0.76 -1.87
C SER A 161 5.20 -1.83 -2.41
N PHE A 162 4.03 -1.43 -2.94
CA PHE A 162 3.13 -2.37 -3.61
C PHE A 162 3.75 -2.98 -4.87
N LYS A 163 4.43 -2.17 -5.67
CA LYS A 163 5.14 -2.63 -6.87
C LYS A 163 6.25 -3.62 -6.52
N ALA A 164 7.03 -3.35 -5.47
CA ALA A 164 8.07 -4.26 -4.98
C ALA A 164 7.49 -5.56 -4.42
N ALA A 165 6.41 -5.48 -3.63
CA ALA A 165 5.70 -6.66 -3.13
C ALA A 165 5.19 -7.56 -4.27
N ARG A 166 4.63 -6.97 -5.34
CA ARG A 166 4.24 -7.74 -6.54
C ARG A 166 5.42 -8.41 -7.24
N GLN A 167 6.55 -7.72 -7.40
CA GLN A 167 7.76 -8.31 -8.00
C GLN A 167 8.23 -9.53 -7.19
N ALA A 168 8.30 -9.39 -5.86
CA ALA A 168 8.70 -10.49 -4.98
C ALA A 168 7.70 -11.67 -5.02
N LEU A 169 6.39 -11.40 -4.98
CA LEU A 169 5.34 -12.43 -5.11
C LEU A 169 5.36 -13.13 -6.48
N ASN A 170 5.84 -12.46 -7.52
CA ASN A 170 6.04 -13.03 -8.85
C ASN A 170 7.38 -13.78 -8.99
N GLY A 171 8.15 -13.94 -7.91
CA GLY A 171 9.37 -14.73 -7.86
C GLY A 171 10.65 -13.96 -8.20
N VAL A 172 10.62 -12.63 -8.27
CA VAL A 172 11.84 -11.84 -8.44
C VAL A 172 12.61 -11.81 -7.13
N ASP A 173 13.82 -12.38 -7.13
CA ASP A 173 14.74 -12.39 -6.00
C ASP A 173 16.12 -11.83 -6.40
N PRO A 174 16.44 -10.57 -6.08
CA PRO A 174 17.77 -10.00 -6.32
C PRO A 174 18.81 -10.45 -5.27
N THR A 175 18.43 -11.21 -4.24
CA THR A 175 19.27 -11.50 -3.06
C THR A 175 20.07 -12.80 -3.15
N ASN A 176 19.91 -13.56 -4.24
CA ASN A 176 20.48 -14.90 -4.39
C ASN A 176 20.07 -15.88 -3.27
N GLY A 177 18.80 -15.85 -2.85
CA GLY A 177 18.29 -16.78 -1.85
C GLY A 177 18.67 -16.44 -0.41
N ALA A 178 18.86 -15.15 -0.09
CA ALA A 178 19.17 -14.71 1.26
C ALA A 178 17.99 -14.96 2.21
N LEU A 179 18.30 -15.24 3.49
CA LEU A 179 17.34 -15.45 4.57
C LEU A 179 17.37 -14.33 5.61
N TYR A 180 18.40 -13.50 5.58
CA TYR A 180 18.59 -12.39 6.50
C TYR A 180 19.18 -11.19 5.77
N TYR A 181 18.95 -10.02 6.33
CA TYR A 181 19.63 -8.79 5.96
C TYR A 181 19.90 -7.95 7.21
N TYR A 182 20.92 -7.10 7.14
CA TYR A 182 21.22 -6.12 8.18
C TYR A 182 21.96 -4.93 7.57
N ASN A 183 21.87 -3.78 8.22
CA ASN A 183 22.69 -2.63 7.84
C ASN A 183 24.03 -2.68 8.59
N PRO A 184 25.16 -2.97 7.92
CA PRO A 184 26.45 -3.17 8.57
C PRO A 184 26.98 -1.92 9.29
N LYS A 185 26.47 -0.73 8.96
CA LYS A 185 26.88 0.53 9.60
C LYS A 185 26.28 0.72 10.99
N ILE A 186 25.13 0.09 11.26
CA ILE A 186 24.40 0.26 12.54
C ILE A 186 24.19 -1.06 13.28
N ALA A 187 24.43 -2.21 12.64
CA ALA A 187 24.29 -3.51 13.26
C ALA A 187 25.25 -3.66 14.45
N THR A 188 24.68 -3.91 15.63
CA THR A 188 25.44 -4.15 16.87
C THR A 188 25.64 -5.63 17.16
N SER A 189 24.85 -6.51 16.55
CA SER A 189 24.89 -7.96 16.76
C SER A 189 26.15 -8.60 16.18
N GLU A 190 26.92 -9.30 17.02
CA GLU A 190 28.09 -10.09 16.57
C GLU A 190 27.69 -11.26 15.67
N TRP A 191 26.49 -11.81 15.87
CA TRP A 191 25.94 -12.82 14.98
C TRP A 191 25.83 -12.27 13.56
N SER A 192 25.25 -11.09 13.36
CA SER A 192 25.10 -10.47 12.03
C SER A 192 26.46 -10.20 11.40
N LYS A 193 27.40 -9.62 12.15
CA LYS A 193 28.74 -9.25 11.64
C LYS A 193 29.62 -10.43 11.27
N SER A 194 29.36 -11.62 11.82
CA SER A 194 30.15 -12.83 11.55
C SER A 194 29.65 -13.64 10.37
N ARG A 195 28.49 -13.30 9.78
CA ARG A 195 27.91 -14.02 8.65
C ARG A 195 28.60 -13.67 7.33
N PRO A 196 28.83 -14.64 6.43
CA PRO A 196 29.31 -14.33 5.08
C PRO A 196 28.27 -13.52 4.28
N THR A 197 28.61 -12.29 3.92
CA THR A 197 27.79 -11.47 3.03
C THR A 197 27.72 -12.11 1.64
N LEU A 198 26.50 -12.39 1.17
CA LEU A 198 26.26 -12.85 -0.20
C LEU A 198 26.41 -11.68 -1.19
N LEU A 199 25.82 -10.53 -0.84
CA LEU A 199 25.82 -9.30 -1.60
C LEU A 199 25.34 -8.12 -0.74
N THR A 200 25.54 -6.90 -1.24
CA THR A 200 25.05 -5.66 -0.65
C THR A 200 24.14 -4.94 -1.64
N ILE A 201 22.93 -4.57 -1.21
CA ILE A 201 22.01 -3.74 -1.99
C ILE A 201 21.62 -2.54 -1.13
N GLY A 202 21.93 -1.33 -1.61
CA GLY A 202 21.68 -0.11 -0.85
C GLY A 202 22.49 -0.09 0.44
N GLN A 203 21.80 -0.02 1.58
CA GLN A 203 22.43 -0.03 2.90
C GLN A 203 22.46 -1.40 3.58
N HIS A 204 21.98 -2.45 2.91
CA HIS A 204 21.80 -3.76 3.51
C HIS A 204 22.76 -4.79 2.94
N ASP A 205 23.45 -5.49 3.83
CA ASP A 205 24.12 -6.74 3.53
C ASP A 205 23.12 -7.88 3.66
N PHE A 206 23.06 -8.74 2.64
CA PHE A 206 22.19 -9.90 2.59
C PHE A 206 23.01 -11.17 2.82
N THR A 207 22.49 -12.07 3.66
CA THR A 207 23.15 -13.33 4.01
C THR A 207 22.16 -14.48 4.04
N ARG A 208 22.67 -15.69 3.78
CA ARG A 208 21.97 -16.91 4.21
C ARG A 208 22.09 -17.09 5.69
#